data_AF-A0A847ID57-F1
#
_entry.id   AF-A0A847ID57-F1
#
_cell.length_a   1.000
_cell.length_b   1.000
_cell.length_c   1.000
_cell.angle_alpha   90.00
_cell.angle_beta   90.00
_cell.angle_gamma   90.00
#
_symmetry.space_group_name_H-M   'P 1'
#
loop_
_entity.id
_entity.type
_entity.pdbx_description
1 polymer ?
#
loop_
_entity_poly.entity_id
_entity_poly.type
_entity_poly.pdbx_seq_one_letter_code
_entity_poly.pdbx_strand_id
1 'polypeptide(L)' 'LIEAMVPLIAEALGSGGAVAVEHDDSTAARTVAVFADDGRFSDVISRTDLAGRPRFVTARRHDGPDVTGWNS' A
#
# COMPACT_ATOMS: atom_id res chain seq x y z
N LEU A 1 -2.02 3.04 -13.49
CA LEU A 1 -2.04 4.11 -12.46
C LEU A 1 -1.39 3.66 -11.16
N ILE A 2 -1.81 2.53 -10.59
CA ILE A 2 -1.29 2.06 -9.29
C ILE A 2 0.24 1.93 -9.20
N GLU A 3 0.92 1.47 -10.27
CA GLU A 3 2.39 1.40 -10.33
C GLU A 3 3.10 2.72 -10.06
N ALA A 4 2.54 3.84 -10.53
CA ALA A 4 3.11 5.16 -10.27
C ALA A 4 2.75 5.68 -8.88
N MET A 5 1.65 5.18 -8.28
CA MET A 5 1.18 5.63 -6.97
C MET A 5 1.89 4.94 -5.81
N VAL A 6 2.24 3.66 -5.93
CA VAL A 6 2.83 2.89 -4.81
C VAL A 6 4.12 3.52 -4.28
N PRO A 7 5.05 4.00 -5.13
CA PRO A 7 6.21 4.74 -4.63
C PRO A 7 5.85 6.02 -3.88
N LEU A 8 4.88 6.79 -4.38
CA LEU A 8 4.45 8.03 -3.73
C LEU A 8 3.78 7.76 -2.36
N ILE A 9 3.00 6.69 -2.27
CA ILE A 9 2.41 6.23 -1.01
C ILE A 9 3.53 5.85 -0.02
N ALA A 10 4.58 5.16 -0.48
CA ALA A 10 5.70 4.75 0.37
C ALA A 10 6.48 5.94 0.95
N GLU A 11 6.64 7.02 0.18
CA GLU A 11 7.30 8.26 0.63
C GLU A 11 6.42 9.09 1.57
N ALA A 12 5.09 9.04 1.38
CA ALA A 12 4.14 9.78 2.21
C ALA A 12 3.92 9.14 3.59
N LEU A 13 4.17 7.83 3.72
CA LEU A 13 4.03 7.11 4.97
C LEU A 13 5.31 7.17 5.80
N GLY A 14 5.15 7.49 7.08
CA GLY A 14 6.20 7.25 8.07
C GLY A 14 6.47 5.75 8.27
N SER A 15 7.57 5.46 8.98
CA SER A 15 7.93 4.11 9.42
C SER A 15 6.75 3.43 10.13
N GLY A 16 6.43 2.19 9.75
CA GLY A 16 5.29 1.45 10.31
C GLY A 16 3.89 1.98 9.92
N GLY A 17 3.79 3.02 9.08
CA GLY A 17 2.53 3.58 8.61
C GLY A 17 1.68 2.60 7.79
N ALA A 18 0.35 2.70 7.88
CA ALA A 18 -0.56 1.80 7.17
C ALA A 18 -1.28 2.50 6.00
N VAL A 19 -1.61 1.73 4.97
CA VAL A 19 -2.41 2.19 3.83
C VAL A 19 -3.48 1.17 3.46
N ALA A 20 -4.61 1.68 2.96
CA ALA A 20 -5.63 0.91 2.27
C ALA A 20 -5.96 1.59 0.94
N VAL A 21 -5.97 0.84 -0.16
CA VAL A 21 -6.36 1.34 -1.49
C VAL A 21 -7.54 0.55 -1.99
N GLU A 22 -8.62 1.25 -2.37
CA GLU A 22 -9.75 0.66 -3.09
C GLU A 22 -9.38 0.38 -4.54
N HIS A 23 -9.74 -0.78 -5.07
CA HIS A 23 -9.56 -1.16 -6.46
C HIS A 23 -10.85 -1.77 -7.02
N ASP A 24 -11.06 -1.66 -8.34
CA ASP A 24 -12.08 -2.44 -9.04
C ASP A 24 -11.60 -3.86 -9.37
N ASP A 25 -12.50 -4.71 -9.85
CA ASP A 25 -12.21 -6.12 -10.17
C ASP A 25 -11.12 -6.27 -11.24
N SER A 26 -11.02 -5.32 -12.18
CA SER A 26 -10.09 -5.40 -13.30
C SER A 26 -8.64 -5.16 -12.88
N THR A 27 -8.44 -4.50 -11.73
CA THR A 27 -7.12 -4.08 -11.22
C THR A 27 -6.74 -4.74 -9.90
N ALA A 28 -7.60 -5.59 -9.34
CA ALA A 28 -7.40 -6.23 -8.04
C ALA A 28 -6.05 -6.94 -7.89
N ALA A 29 -5.78 -7.94 -8.72
CA ALA A 29 -4.55 -8.74 -8.65
C ALA A 29 -3.31 -7.88 -8.89
N ARG A 30 -3.38 -6.92 -9.83
CA ARG A 30 -2.26 -6.05 -10.15
C ARG A 30 -1.94 -5.08 -9.02
N THR A 31 -2.95 -4.52 -8.38
CA THR A 31 -2.76 -3.63 -7.23
C THR A 31 -2.05 -4.36 -6.09
N VAL A 32 -2.48 -5.59 -5.77
CA VAL A 32 -1.82 -6.43 -4.75
C VAL A 32 -0.38 -6.74 -5.13
N ALA A 33 -0.13 -7.16 -6.38
CA ALA A 33 1.21 -7.50 -6.86
C ALA A 33 2.17 -6.30 -6.77
N VAL A 34 1.74 -5.10 -7.17
CA VAL A 34 2.58 -3.90 -7.12
C VAL A 34 2.99 -3.57 -5.69
N PHE A 35 2.10 -3.70 -4.70
CA PHE A 35 2.46 -3.52 -3.29
C PHE A 35 3.44 -4.59 -2.80
N ALA A 36 3.24 -5.85 -3.21
CA ALA A 36 4.12 -6.96 -2.81
C ALA A 36 5.52 -6.85 -3.44
N ASP A 37 5.61 -6.41 -4.68
CA ASP A 37 6.86 -6.35 -5.45
C ASP A 37 7.71 -5.10 -5.13
N ASP A 38 7.11 -4.04 -4.57
CA ASP A 38 7.82 -2.78 -4.26
C ASP A 38 8.87 -2.93 -3.15
N GLY A 39 8.74 -3.94 -2.28
CA GLY A 39 9.73 -4.26 -1.25
C GLY A 39 9.85 -3.26 -0.08
N ARG A 40 9.09 -2.16 -0.09
CA ARG A 40 8.97 -1.20 1.02
C ARG A 40 7.79 -1.47 1.95
N PHE A 41 6.95 -2.45 1.61
CA PHE A 41 5.73 -2.78 2.33
C PHE A 41 5.73 -4.22 2.87
N SER A 42 5.18 -4.39 4.08
CA SER A 42 4.79 -5.67 4.68
C SER A 42 3.27 -5.80 4.76
N ASP A 43 2.80 -6.97 5.18
CA ASP A 43 1.38 -7.23 5.48
C ASP A 43 0.43 -6.86 4.34
N VAL A 44 0.88 -7.10 3.10
CA VAL A 44 0.10 -6.87 1.88
C VAL A 44 -1.01 -7.92 1.80
N ILE A 45 -2.24 -7.49 2.06
CA ILE A 45 -3.41 -8.37 2.18
C ILE A 45 -4.53 -7.82 1.32
N SER A 46 -5.09 -8.66 0.43
CA SER A 46 -6.34 -8.37 -0.25
C SER A 46 -7.52 -8.55 0.72
N ARG A 47 -8.41 -7.57 0.76
CA ARG A 47 -9.61 -7.53 1.61
C ARG A 47 -10.86 -7.40 0.75
N THR A 48 -11.91 -8.07 1.19
CA THR A 48 -13.21 -7.96 0.56
C THR A 48 -14.01 -6.79 1.13
N ASP A 49 -14.87 -6.19 0.31
CA ASP A 49 -15.94 -5.33 0.80
C ASP A 49 -17.00 -6.13 1.56
N LEU A 50 -18.04 -5.43 2.07
CA LEU A 50 -19.14 -6.06 2.80
C LEU A 50 -19.99 -7.00 1.93
N ALA A 51 -19.90 -6.91 0.60
CA ALA A 51 -20.57 -7.81 -0.34
C ALA A 51 -19.69 -9.01 -0.72
N GLY A 52 -18.49 -9.14 -0.13
CA GLY A 52 -17.58 -10.25 -0.38
C GLY A 52 -16.72 -10.11 -1.65
N ARG A 53 -16.74 -8.94 -2.32
CA ARG A 53 -15.90 -8.72 -3.51
C ARG A 53 -14.51 -8.23 -3.09
N PRO A 54 -13.40 -8.74 -3.66
CA PRO A 54 -12.08 -8.17 -3.45
C PRO A 54 -12.07 -6.72 -3.90
N ARG A 55 -11.90 -5.79 -2.95
CA ARG A 55 -12.07 -4.37 -3.22
C ARG A 55 -11.01 -3.50 -2.61
N PHE A 56 -10.23 -4.04 -1.67
CA PHE A 56 -9.17 -3.29 -1.04
C PHE A 56 -7.90 -4.11 -0.98
N VAL A 57 -6.76 -3.43 -1.07
CA VAL A 57 -5.50 -3.94 -0.55
C VAL A 57 -5.12 -3.12 0.67
N THR A 58 -4.69 -3.80 1.73
CA THR A 58 -4.04 -3.15 2.88
C THR A 58 -2.56 -3.50 2.88
N ALA A 59 -1.70 -2.57 3.30
CA ALA A 59 -0.28 -2.81 3.48
C ALA A 59 0.28 -1.93 4.61
N ARG A 60 1.43 -2.31 5.17
CA ARG A 60 2.18 -1.53 6.16
C ARG A 60 3.54 -1.14 5.58
N ARG A 61 3.98 0.10 5.78
CA ARG A 61 5.34 0.53 5.47
C ARG A 61 6.29 -0.21 6.41
N HIS A 62 7.36 -0.79 5.86
CA HIS A 62 8.41 -1.38 6.67
C HIS A 62 8.97 -0.38 7.69
N ASP A 63 9.46 -0.93 8.79
CA ASP A 63 10.20 -0.15 9.76
C ASP A 63 11.52 0.31 9.12
N GLY A 64 11.58 1.57 8.72
CA GLY A 64 12.79 2.28 8.32
C GLY A 64 13.24 3.23 9.44
N PRO A 65 14.44 3.83 9.36
CA PRO A 65 14.76 4.92 10.26
C PRO A 65 13.69 6.01 10.11
N ASP A 66 13.16 6.50 11.24
CA ASP A 66 12.25 7.64 11.23
C ASP A 66 12.87 8.77 10.42
N VAL A 67 12.12 9.32 9.47
CA VAL A 67 12.48 10.54 8.76
C VAL A 67 12.47 11.70 9.76
N THR A 68 13.55 11.84 10.51
CA THR A 68 13.79 12.98 11.41
C THR A 68 14.18 14.16 10.53
N GLY A 69 13.20 14.80 9.87
CA GLY A 69 13.53 15.87 8.92
C GLY A 69 12.39 16.49 8.12
N TRP A 70 11.11 16.27 8.46
CA TRP A 70 10.05 17.14 7.93
C TRP A 70 10.04 18.44 8.74
N ASN A 71 10.87 19.39 8.29
CA ASN A 71 11.10 20.77 8.77
C ASN A 71 12.36 20.96 9.64
N SER A 72 13.41 21.51 9.02
CA SER A 72 14.39 22.39 9.66
C SER A 72 14.35 23.74 8.95
#